data_AF-A0A0R3MRM6-F1
#
_entry.id   AF-A0A0R3MRM6-F1
#
_cell.length_a   1.000
_cell.length_b   1.000
_cell.length_c   1.000
_cell.angle_alpha   90.00
_cell.angle_beta   90.00
_cell.angle_gamma   90.00
#
_symmetry.space_group_name_H-M   'P 1'
#
loop_
_entity.id
_entity.type
_entity.pdbx_description
1 polymer ?
#
loop_
_entity_poly.entity_id
_entity_poly.type
_entity_poly.pdbx_seq_one_letter_code
_entity_poly.pdbx_strand_id
1 'polypeptide(L)'
;MPGPTNDAARRRRANESRRLHPALCSFISEAIYDGRLTAHRDAAARKLVLAPGAHRALQPAGITFLGVKHEGCTQSSLQEVEAIAKLIEDLLIHRVQRSTTSTTPLTLGDILVVAPYNMQVNLLKQRLPTGTKIGTVDKFQGQQAAVAILSMTTSRGEDAPRGTEFLFNRNRFNVAISRAQCLAVVVHSHELLEGSWLRADDLQRLNLLAHAETVAKRV
;
A
#
# COMPACT_ATOMS: atom_id res chain seq x y z
N MET A 1 -18.63 -37.70 20.13
CA MET A 1 -18.33 -36.57 19.23
C MET A 1 -16.93 -36.06 19.53
N PRO A 2 -15.90 -36.36 18.72
CA PRO A 2 -14.59 -35.78 18.92
C PRO A 2 -14.66 -34.30 18.55
N GLY A 3 -14.32 -33.41 19.49
CA GLY A 3 -14.23 -31.97 19.23
C GLY A 3 -13.16 -31.67 18.16
N PRO A 4 -13.24 -30.51 17.48
CA PRO A 4 -12.28 -30.17 16.43
C PRO A 4 -10.86 -30.20 16.98
N THR A 5 -9.98 -30.91 16.27
CA THR A 5 -8.59 -31.15 16.65
C THR A 5 -7.81 -29.84 16.81
N ASN A 6 -6.94 -29.80 17.82
CA ASN A 6 -6.06 -28.69 18.21
C ASN A 6 -5.25 -28.09 17.02
N ASP A 7 -5.03 -28.87 15.96
CA ASP A 7 -4.29 -28.47 14.76
C ASP A 7 -5.05 -27.48 13.86
N ALA A 8 -6.39 -27.55 13.78
CA ALA A 8 -7.21 -26.61 13.00
C ALA A 8 -7.27 -25.22 13.66
N ALA A 9 -7.35 -25.17 15.00
CA ALA A 9 -7.31 -23.93 15.77
C ALA A 9 -5.90 -23.29 15.74
N ARG A 10 -4.83 -24.11 15.74
CA ARG A 10 -3.44 -23.65 15.64
C ARG A 10 -3.08 -23.15 14.24
N ARG A 11 -3.58 -23.81 13.18
CA ARG A 11 -3.50 -23.33 11.78
C ARG A 11 -4.30 -22.05 11.54
N ARG A 12 -5.50 -21.91 12.15
CA ARG A 12 -6.29 -20.66 12.09
C ARG A 12 -5.56 -19.46 12.74
N ARG A 13 -4.79 -19.68 13.82
CA ARG A 13 -4.01 -18.62 14.47
C ARG A 13 -2.80 -18.14 13.65
N ALA A 14 -2.27 -18.95 12.72
CA ALA A 14 -1.12 -18.59 11.90
C ALA A 14 -1.46 -17.67 10.72
N ASN A 15 -2.71 -17.69 10.26
CA ASN A 15 -3.19 -16.91 9.10
C ASN A 15 -4.16 -15.78 9.50
N GLU A 16 -4.01 -15.22 10.70
CA GLU A 16 -4.81 -14.11 11.18
C GLU A 16 -3.94 -12.87 11.41
N SER A 17 -4.27 -11.77 10.73
CA SER A 17 -3.62 -10.48 10.92
C SER A 17 -4.32 -9.68 12.02
N ARG A 18 -3.59 -9.35 13.08
CA ARG A 18 -4.06 -8.42 14.13
C ARG A 18 -3.86 -6.93 13.80
N ARG A 19 -3.30 -6.64 12.62
CA ARG A 19 -2.76 -5.32 12.29
C ARG A 19 -3.52 -4.64 11.17
N LEU A 20 -3.95 -5.41 10.17
CA LEU A 20 -4.61 -4.94 8.98
C LEU A 20 -6.10 -4.78 9.23
N HIS A 21 -6.65 -3.61 8.92
CA HIS A 21 -8.09 -3.42 8.82
C HIS A 21 -8.70 -4.47 7.86
N PRO A 22 -9.90 -5.02 8.12
CA PRO A 22 -10.52 -6.05 7.29
C PRO A 22 -10.56 -5.73 5.79
N ALA A 23 -10.85 -4.49 5.40
CA ALA A 23 -10.86 -4.09 3.99
C ALA A 23 -9.49 -4.28 3.30
N LEU A 24 -8.41 -3.83 3.95
CA LEU A 24 -7.04 -4.01 3.44
C LEU A 24 -6.60 -5.47 3.54
N CYS A 25 -6.99 -6.17 4.61
CA CYS A 25 -6.67 -7.57 4.81
C CYS A 25 -7.31 -8.47 3.75
N SER A 26 -8.60 -8.27 3.45
CA SER A 26 -9.32 -8.99 2.41
C SER A 26 -8.65 -8.80 1.06
N PHE A 27 -8.27 -7.56 0.75
CA PHE A 27 -7.54 -7.24 -0.46
C PHE A 27 -6.23 -8.03 -0.57
N ILE A 28 -5.36 -7.91 0.45
CA ILE A 28 -4.09 -8.63 0.49
C ILE A 28 -4.30 -10.15 0.46
N SER A 29 -5.35 -10.64 1.12
CA SER A 29 -5.68 -12.06 1.20
C SER A 29 -5.99 -12.65 -0.17
N GLU A 30 -6.90 -12.03 -0.91
CA GLU A 30 -7.28 -12.45 -2.26
C GLU A 30 -6.10 -12.38 -3.22
N ALA A 31 -5.36 -11.27 -3.17
CA ALA A 31 -4.32 -10.98 -4.14
C ALA A 31 -3.00 -11.76 -3.87
N ILE A 32 -2.67 -12.03 -2.59
CA ILE A 32 -1.36 -12.55 -2.18
C ILE A 32 -1.43 -13.88 -1.40
N TYR A 33 -2.54 -14.21 -0.76
CA TYR A 33 -2.66 -15.38 0.13
C TYR A 33 -3.75 -16.36 -0.29
N ASP A 34 -4.22 -16.32 -1.53
CA ASP A 34 -5.27 -17.19 -2.08
C ASP A 34 -6.53 -17.22 -1.20
N GLY A 35 -6.89 -16.08 -0.62
CA GLY A 35 -8.04 -15.91 0.27
C GLY A 35 -7.86 -16.50 1.67
N ARG A 36 -6.66 -16.95 2.05
CA ARG A 36 -6.41 -17.67 3.32
C ARG A 36 -6.09 -16.77 4.51
N LEU A 37 -5.80 -15.50 4.30
CA LEU A 37 -5.51 -14.53 5.36
C LEU A 37 -6.80 -13.88 5.86
N THR A 38 -6.98 -13.81 7.18
CA THR A 38 -8.13 -13.15 7.82
C THR A 38 -7.70 -12.00 8.72
N ALA A 39 -8.58 -11.03 8.97
CA ALA A 39 -8.34 -9.96 9.94
C ALA A 39 -8.91 -10.33 11.31
N HIS A 40 -8.16 -10.05 12.37
CA HIS A 40 -8.68 -10.09 13.74
C HIS A 40 -9.68 -8.96 13.95
N ARG A 41 -10.76 -9.22 14.70
CA ARG A 41 -11.85 -8.26 14.94
C ARG A 41 -11.38 -6.90 15.48
N ASP A 42 -10.35 -6.89 16.32
CA ASP A 42 -9.84 -5.64 16.93
C ASP A 42 -9.20 -4.69 15.90
N ALA A 43 -8.81 -5.19 14.73
CA ALA A 43 -8.30 -4.36 13.65
C ALA A 43 -9.43 -3.63 12.88
N ALA A 44 -10.69 -4.06 13.04
CA ALA A 44 -11.84 -3.45 12.36
C ALA A 44 -12.14 -2.02 12.81
N ALA A 45 -11.70 -1.64 14.01
CA ALA A 45 -11.86 -0.26 14.49
C ALA A 45 -10.86 0.72 13.86
N ARG A 46 -9.83 0.21 13.15
CA ARG A 46 -8.73 1.04 12.63
C ARG A 46 -9.09 1.66 11.29
N LYS A 47 -9.36 2.96 11.28
CA LYS A 47 -9.73 3.67 10.05
C LYS A 47 -9.35 5.14 10.09
N LEU A 48 -9.19 5.71 8.92
CA LEU A 48 -9.17 7.16 8.75
C LEU A 48 -10.57 7.72 8.96
N VAL A 49 -10.64 8.87 9.62
CA VAL A 49 -11.84 9.68 9.77
C VAL A 49 -11.61 10.94 8.95
N LEU A 50 -12.19 10.93 7.76
CA LEU A 50 -11.97 11.94 6.71
C LEU A 50 -12.94 13.10 6.87
N ALA A 51 -12.42 14.32 6.80
CA ALA A 51 -13.21 15.53 6.70
C ALA A 51 -13.81 15.68 5.28
N PRO A 52 -14.88 16.47 5.10
CA PRO A 52 -15.42 16.78 3.78
C PRO A 52 -14.34 17.37 2.85
N GLY A 53 -14.37 16.98 1.58
CA GLY A 53 -13.40 17.44 0.58
C GLY A 53 -12.06 16.70 0.59
N ALA A 54 -11.95 15.58 1.32
CA ALA A 54 -10.75 14.75 1.31
C ALA A 54 -10.32 14.37 -0.11
N HIS A 55 -9.00 14.29 -0.32
CA HIS A 55 -8.44 13.92 -1.61
C HIS A 55 -9.01 12.58 -2.12
N ARG A 56 -9.30 12.46 -3.42
CA ARG A 56 -9.96 11.29 -4.04
C ARG A 56 -9.28 9.93 -3.81
N ALA A 57 -7.98 9.96 -3.49
CA ALA A 57 -7.20 8.75 -3.19
C ALA A 57 -7.33 8.30 -1.72
N LEU A 58 -8.01 9.07 -0.87
CA LEU A 58 -8.23 8.75 0.52
C LEU A 58 -9.58 8.08 0.72
N GLN A 59 -9.56 7.01 1.51
CA GLN A 59 -10.75 6.33 2.00
C GLN A 59 -10.50 5.86 3.45
N PRO A 60 -11.55 5.56 4.23
CA PRO A 60 -11.37 5.16 5.64
C PRO A 60 -10.41 3.99 5.84
N ALA A 61 -10.44 2.99 4.97
CA ALA A 61 -9.51 1.86 4.99
C ALA A 61 -9.52 1.11 3.65
N GLY A 62 -8.49 0.30 3.39
CA GLY A 62 -8.37 -0.48 2.16
C GLY A 62 -7.11 -0.12 1.39
N ILE A 63 -7.20 -0.23 0.06
CA ILE A 63 -6.13 0.13 -0.87
C ILE A 63 -6.69 1.05 -1.97
N THR A 64 -5.94 2.07 -2.36
CA THR A 64 -6.27 2.95 -3.50
C THR A 64 -5.09 3.09 -4.44
N PHE A 65 -5.39 3.45 -5.69
CA PHE A 65 -4.42 3.71 -6.74
C PHE A 65 -4.52 5.17 -7.18
N LEU A 66 -3.39 5.88 -7.13
CA LEU A 66 -3.25 7.27 -7.57
C LEU A 66 -2.37 7.30 -8.83
N GLY A 67 -3.04 7.31 -9.99
CA GLY A 67 -2.37 7.54 -11.26
C GLY A 67 -1.82 8.96 -11.38
N VAL A 68 -0.57 9.08 -11.80
CA VAL A 68 0.16 10.33 -12.04
C VAL A 68 0.71 10.30 -13.46
N LYS A 69 0.58 11.40 -14.20
CA LYS A 69 1.17 11.49 -15.54
C LYS A 69 2.67 11.83 -15.43
N HIS A 70 3.53 10.93 -15.91
CA HIS A 70 4.94 11.20 -16.11
C HIS A 70 5.56 10.19 -17.09
N GLU A 71 6.51 10.66 -17.90
CA GLU A 71 7.17 9.87 -18.95
C GLU A 71 8.70 9.84 -18.69
N GLY A 72 9.37 8.79 -19.14
CA GLY A 72 10.84 8.65 -19.07
C GLY A 72 11.44 8.49 -17.66
N CYS A 73 10.64 8.35 -16.60
CA CYS A 73 11.15 8.16 -15.25
C CYS A 73 11.54 6.69 -15.03
N THR A 74 12.78 6.42 -14.62
CA THR A 74 13.25 5.04 -14.36
C THR A 74 13.43 4.77 -12.86
N GLN A 75 14.21 5.62 -12.18
CA GLN A 75 14.59 5.45 -10.76
C GLN A 75 14.15 6.60 -9.85
N SER A 76 13.64 7.69 -10.43
CA SER A 76 13.05 8.81 -9.70
C SER A 76 11.99 9.50 -10.54
N SER A 77 10.90 9.94 -9.91
CA SER A 77 9.81 10.71 -10.51
C SER A 77 9.47 11.87 -9.59
N LEU A 78 9.74 13.10 -10.03
CA LEU A 78 9.38 14.31 -9.30
C LEU A 78 7.86 14.47 -9.22
N GLN A 79 7.15 14.06 -10.27
CA GLN A 79 5.70 14.13 -10.37
C GLN A 79 5.04 13.24 -9.31
N GLU A 80 5.53 12.01 -9.11
CA GLU A 80 5.05 11.17 -8.00
C GLU A 80 5.37 11.80 -6.64
N VAL A 81 6.57 12.39 -6.47
CA VAL A 81 6.94 13.07 -5.22
C VAL A 81 6.02 14.25 -4.90
N GLU A 82 5.68 15.07 -5.90
CA GLU A 82 4.75 16.20 -5.76
C GLU A 82 3.32 15.74 -5.44
N ALA A 83 2.86 14.67 -6.09
CA ALA A 83 1.57 14.07 -5.77
C ALA A 83 1.53 13.53 -4.32
N ILE A 84 2.61 12.89 -3.88
CA ILE A 84 2.75 12.39 -2.51
C ILE A 84 2.79 13.53 -1.50
N ALA A 85 3.48 14.64 -1.80
CA ALA A 85 3.53 15.82 -0.94
C ALA A 85 2.11 16.37 -0.69
N LYS A 86 1.34 16.59 -1.76
CA LYS A 86 -0.05 17.05 -1.66
C LYS A 86 -0.94 16.06 -0.90
N LEU A 87 -0.73 14.76 -1.11
CA LEU A 87 -1.48 13.73 -0.40
C LEU A 87 -1.17 13.74 1.11
N ILE A 88 0.09 13.96 1.49
CA ILE A 88 0.50 14.08 2.90
C ILE A 88 -0.11 15.34 3.52
N GLU A 89 -0.08 16.47 2.83
CA GLU A 89 -0.71 17.71 3.29
C GLU A 89 -2.21 17.50 3.58
N ASP A 90 -2.93 16.83 2.67
CA ASP A 90 -4.35 16.49 2.86
C ASP A 90 -4.55 15.52 4.03
N LEU A 91 -3.73 14.46 4.12
CA LEU A 91 -3.78 13.48 5.22
C LEU A 91 -3.69 14.11 6.60
N LEU A 92 -2.88 15.17 6.76
CA LEU A 92 -2.67 15.85 8.04
C LEU A 92 -3.87 16.71 8.51
N ILE A 93 -4.85 16.95 7.63
CA ILE A 93 -6.13 17.59 7.99
C ILE A 93 -7.06 16.59 8.70
N HIS A 94 -6.87 15.30 8.43
CA HIS A 94 -7.77 14.25 8.87
C HIS A 94 -7.38 13.65 10.22
N ARG A 95 -8.23 12.72 10.68
CA ARG A 95 -8.03 12.01 11.94
C ARG A 95 -7.87 10.51 11.69
N VAL A 96 -7.34 9.81 12.67
CA VAL A 96 -7.23 8.35 12.65
C VAL A 96 -7.85 7.76 13.90
N GLN A 97 -8.77 6.83 13.70
CA GLN A 97 -9.35 5.98 14.73
C GLN A 97 -8.47 4.74 14.89
N ARG A 98 -7.94 4.50 16.09
CA ARG A 98 -7.08 3.33 16.40
C ARG A 98 -7.81 2.23 17.17
N SER A 99 -8.89 2.60 17.85
CA SER A 99 -9.79 1.70 18.57
C SER A 99 -11.21 2.28 18.58
N THR A 100 -12.18 1.57 19.15
CA THR A 100 -13.56 2.07 19.30
C THR A 100 -13.66 3.35 20.14
N THR A 101 -12.65 3.64 20.97
CA THR A 101 -12.66 4.77 21.91
C THR A 101 -11.53 5.79 21.65
N SER A 102 -10.67 5.55 20.65
CA SER A 102 -9.49 6.38 20.41
C SER A 102 -9.47 6.90 18.98
N THR A 103 -9.69 8.22 18.84
CA THR A 103 -9.57 8.95 17.58
C THR A 103 -8.73 10.20 17.82
N THR A 104 -7.58 10.31 17.16
CA THR A 104 -6.67 11.46 17.28
C THR A 104 -6.45 12.13 15.92
N PRO A 105 -5.91 13.36 15.88
CA PRO A 105 -5.34 13.90 14.64
C PRO A 105 -4.33 12.93 14.02
N LEU A 106 -4.30 12.89 12.69
CA LEU A 106 -3.29 12.16 11.95
C LEU A 106 -2.00 12.97 11.92
N THR A 107 -0.87 12.31 12.17
CA THR A 107 0.44 12.96 12.20
C THR A 107 1.39 12.35 11.17
N LEU A 108 2.51 13.00 10.89
CA LEU A 108 3.58 12.41 10.04
C LEU A 108 4.05 11.04 10.56
N GLY A 109 3.98 10.81 11.89
CA GLY A 109 4.30 9.52 12.50
C GLY A 109 3.36 8.38 12.09
N ASP A 110 2.17 8.71 11.61
CA ASP A 110 1.13 7.79 11.13
C ASP A 110 1.20 7.52 9.62
N ILE A 111 2.19 8.07 8.93
CA ILE A 111 2.41 7.91 7.49
C ILE A 111 3.78 7.29 7.24
N LEU A 112 3.85 6.36 6.29
CA LEU A 112 5.08 5.75 5.82
C LEU A 112 5.11 5.77 4.30
N VAL A 113 6.20 6.25 3.71
CA VAL A 113 6.40 6.29 2.26
C VAL A 113 7.47 5.30 1.84
N VAL A 114 7.12 4.42 0.90
CA VAL A 114 7.99 3.37 0.36
C VAL A 114 8.26 3.64 -1.11
N ALA A 115 9.50 3.43 -1.54
CA ALA A 115 9.85 3.43 -2.95
C ALA A 115 10.85 2.29 -3.28
N PRO A 116 10.83 1.74 -4.50
CA PRO A 116 11.71 0.65 -4.90
C PRO A 116 13.19 1.06 -5.05
N TYR A 117 13.46 2.34 -5.35
CA TYR A 117 14.79 2.84 -5.67
C TYR A 117 15.30 3.87 -4.66
N ASN A 118 16.60 3.81 -4.36
CA ASN A 118 17.24 4.77 -3.46
C ASN A 118 17.22 6.21 -4.02
N MET A 119 17.25 6.39 -5.34
CA MET A 119 17.13 7.72 -5.96
C MET A 119 15.78 8.37 -5.64
N GLN A 120 14.67 7.63 -5.80
CA GLN A 120 13.36 8.11 -5.37
C GLN A 120 13.29 8.36 -3.86
N VAL A 121 13.83 7.46 -3.03
CA VAL A 121 13.88 7.66 -1.57
C VAL A 121 14.60 8.96 -1.21
N ASN A 122 15.71 9.27 -1.88
CA ASN A 122 16.46 10.50 -1.64
C ASN A 122 15.67 11.73 -2.09
N LEU A 123 15.02 11.68 -3.25
CA LEU A 123 14.18 12.76 -3.75
C LEU A 123 12.98 13.03 -2.82
N LEU A 124 12.32 11.97 -2.35
CA LEU A 124 11.25 12.07 -1.36
C LEU A 124 11.75 12.73 -0.07
N LYS A 125 12.92 12.33 0.44
CA LYS A 125 13.51 12.94 1.65
C LYS A 125 13.86 14.42 1.48
N GLN A 126 14.22 14.84 0.28
CA GLN A 126 14.53 16.24 -0.02
C GLN A 126 13.28 17.12 -0.11
N ARG A 127 12.14 16.55 -0.53
CA ARG A 127 10.92 17.32 -0.86
C ARG A 127 9.81 17.21 0.16
N LEU A 128 9.76 16.11 0.92
CA LEU A 128 8.71 15.90 1.91
C LEU A 128 9.09 16.51 3.27
N PRO A 129 8.10 16.84 4.14
CA PRO A 129 8.35 17.43 5.44
C PRO A 129 9.32 16.60 6.29
N THR A 130 10.21 17.29 7.01
CA THR A 130 11.13 16.67 7.97
C THR A 130 10.35 15.82 8.98
N GLY A 131 10.82 14.59 9.21
CA GLY A 131 10.14 13.63 10.08
C GLY A 131 9.24 12.63 9.36
N THR A 132 9.01 12.78 8.05
CA THR A 132 8.33 11.77 7.24
C THR A 132 9.15 10.47 7.21
N LYS A 133 8.51 9.34 7.49
CA LYS A 133 9.15 8.01 7.44
C LYS A 133 9.28 7.54 5.99
N ILE A 134 10.50 7.62 5.43
CA ILE A 134 10.76 7.33 4.01
C ILE A 134 11.87 6.28 3.87
N GLY A 135 11.66 5.27 3.02
CA GLY A 135 12.64 4.22 2.81
C GLY A 135 12.29 3.24 1.70
N THR A 136 13.19 2.30 1.46
CA THR A 136 12.91 1.17 0.58
C THR A 136 12.10 0.11 1.32
N VAL A 137 11.47 -0.79 0.57
CA VAL A 137 10.71 -1.93 1.12
C VAL A 137 11.52 -2.69 2.17
N ASP A 138 12.81 -2.89 1.89
CA ASP A 138 13.73 -3.66 2.73
C ASP A 138 14.05 -2.96 4.08
N LYS A 139 13.94 -1.62 4.15
CA LYS A 139 14.25 -0.83 5.36
C LYS A 139 13.14 -0.82 6.41
N PHE A 140 11.93 -1.23 6.07
CA PHE A 140 10.77 -1.14 6.96
C PHE A 140 10.35 -2.48 7.58
N GLN A 141 11.27 -3.42 7.74
CA GLN A 141 10.97 -4.63 8.50
C GLN A 141 10.49 -4.28 9.92
N GLY A 142 9.38 -4.87 10.34
CA GLY A 142 8.75 -4.61 11.65
C GLY A 142 8.01 -3.27 11.82
N GLN A 143 8.25 -2.26 10.99
CA GLN A 143 7.58 -0.95 11.11
C GLN A 143 6.20 -0.94 10.45
N GLN A 144 5.28 -0.13 10.98
CA GLN A 144 3.93 0.06 10.45
C GLN A 144 3.42 1.47 10.72
N ALA A 145 2.40 1.88 9.98
CA ALA A 145 1.79 3.20 10.07
C ALA A 145 0.28 3.09 9.78
N ALA A 146 -0.51 4.11 10.12
CA ALA A 146 -1.92 4.12 9.76
C ALA A 146 -2.10 4.09 8.23
N VAL A 147 -1.24 4.84 7.54
CA VAL A 147 -1.20 4.96 6.08
C VAL A 147 0.17 4.55 5.56
N ALA A 148 0.20 3.71 4.53
CA ALA A 148 1.41 3.45 3.74
C ALA A 148 1.22 3.92 2.31
N ILE A 149 2.18 4.69 1.80
CA ILE A 149 2.18 5.21 0.44
C ILE A 149 3.31 4.51 -0.32
N LEU A 150 3.00 3.83 -1.41
CA LEU A 150 3.98 3.17 -2.28
C LEU A 150 4.13 3.97 -3.56
N SER A 151 5.31 4.55 -3.80
CA SER A 151 5.70 5.14 -5.08
C SER A 151 6.26 4.05 -5.98
N MET A 152 5.62 3.81 -7.13
CA MET A 152 6.13 2.86 -8.14
C MET A 152 7.30 3.45 -8.94
N THR A 153 7.41 4.77 -8.99
CA THR A 153 8.53 5.56 -9.53
C THR A 153 8.70 5.50 -11.05
N THR A 154 8.69 4.30 -11.62
CA THR A 154 8.98 4.06 -13.03
C THR A 154 7.77 4.43 -13.90
N SER A 155 8.01 5.16 -15.00
CA SER A 155 6.96 5.56 -15.96
C SER A 155 6.35 4.37 -16.69
N ARG A 156 7.18 3.43 -17.16
CA ARG A 156 6.76 2.22 -17.85
C ARG A 156 7.51 1.03 -17.27
N GLY A 157 6.83 -0.08 -17.01
CA GLY A 157 7.46 -1.24 -16.37
C GLY A 157 8.71 -1.76 -17.10
N GLU A 158 8.74 -1.66 -18.43
CA GLU A 158 9.86 -2.08 -19.29
C GLU A 158 11.13 -1.24 -19.10
N ASP A 159 10.99 0.03 -18.69
CA ASP A 159 12.10 0.93 -18.44
C ASP A 159 12.71 0.75 -17.02
N ALA A 160 12.18 -0.21 -16.25
CA ALA A 160 12.69 -0.51 -14.92
C ALA A 160 14.13 -1.04 -15.02
N PRO A 161 15.14 -0.34 -14.46
CA PRO A 161 16.55 -0.67 -14.67
C PRO A 161 17.00 -1.98 -13.99
N ARG A 162 16.14 -2.59 -13.19
CA ARG A 162 16.36 -3.89 -12.53
C ARG A 162 15.40 -4.96 -13.05
N GLY A 163 14.75 -4.71 -14.18
CA GLY A 163 13.71 -5.56 -14.75
C GLY A 163 12.36 -5.44 -14.05
N THR A 164 11.33 -5.92 -14.74
CA THR A 164 9.95 -5.97 -14.27
C THR A 164 9.79 -6.91 -13.08
N GLU A 165 10.62 -7.95 -12.96
CA GLU A 165 10.60 -8.89 -11.84
C GLU A 165 11.00 -8.24 -10.52
N PHE A 166 11.83 -7.21 -10.57
CA PHE A 166 12.18 -6.40 -9.41
C PHE A 166 11.03 -5.46 -9.03
N LEU A 167 10.49 -4.71 -10.01
CA LEU A 167 9.47 -3.70 -9.79
C LEU A 167 8.12 -4.30 -9.35
N PHE A 168 7.70 -5.37 -10.03
CA PHE A 168 6.44 -6.10 -9.75
C PHE A 168 6.64 -7.31 -8.85
N ASN A 169 7.70 -7.30 -8.03
CA ASN A 169 7.95 -8.38 -7.09
C ASN A 169 6.80 -8.48 -6.07
N ARG A 170 6.03 -9.58 -6.12
CA ARG A 170 4.88 -9.83 -5.25
C ARG A 170 5.20 -9.71 -3.76
N ASN A 171 6.35 -10.23 -3.33
CA ASN A 171 6.75 -10.17 -1.92
C ASN A 171 7.06 -8.73 -1.49
N ARG A 172 7.74 -7.95 -2.35
CA ARG A 172 8.03 -6.54 -2.07
C ARG A 172 6.75 -5.71 -2.03
N PHE A 173 5.84 -5.94 -2.96
CA PHE A 173 4.54 -5.27 -2.97
C PHE A 173 3.75 -5.59 -1.71
N ASN A 174 3.61 -6.88 -1.36
CA ASN A 174 2.96 -7.32 -0.12
C ASN A 174 3.59 -6.66 1.11
N VAL A 175 4.92 -6.67 1.21
CA VAL A 175 5.65 -6.05 2.31
C VAL A 175 5.37 -4.56 2.39
N ALA A 176 5.28 -3.85 1.28
CA ALA A 176 5.00 -2.41 1.24
C ALA A 176 3.55 -2.11 1.68
N ILE A 177 2.55 -2.74 1.06
CA ILE A 177 1.14 -2.44 1.36
C ILE A 177 0.72 -2.92 2.75
N SER A 178 1.31 -4.02 3.24
CA SER A 178 1.06 -4.52 4.61
C SER A 178 1.69 -3.68 5.73
N ARG A 179 2.44 -2.62 5.39
CA ARG A 179 2.87 -1.60 6.36
C ARG A 179 1.73 -0.70 6.81
N ALA A 180 0.69 -0.55 5.98
CA ALA A 180 -0.51 0.16 6.37
C ALA A 180 -1.32 -0.65 7.37
N GLN A 181 -1.87 0.02 8.38
CA GLN A 181 -2.87 -0.55 9.27
C GLN A 181 -4.28 -0.31 8.74
N CYS A 182 -4.52 0.88 8.15
CA CYS A 182 -5.82 1.29 7.64
C CYS A 182 -5.83 1.36 6.12
N LEU A 183 -4.99 2.23 5.53
CA LEU A 183 -5.02 2.59 4.11
C LEU A 183 -3.64 2.42 3.46
N ALA A 184 -3.59 1.69 2.35
CA ALA A 184 -2.46 1.71 1.43
C ALA A 184 -2.79 2.56 0.20
N VAL A 185 -1.89 3.44 -0.23
CA VAL A 185 -2.03 4.22 -1.47
C VAL A 185 -0.88 3.87 -2.40
N VAL A 186 -1.17 3.36 -3.59
CA VAL A 186 -0.17 3.07 -4.62
C VAL A 186 -0.16 4.21 -5.62
N VAL A 187 0.94 4.95 -5.67
CA VAL A 187 1.17 6.03 -6.62
C VAL A 187 1.97 5.49 -7.79
N HIS A 188 1.47 5.68 -9.00
CA HIS A 188 2.09 5.10 -10.20
C HIS A 188 1.85 5.94 -11.44
N SER A 189 2.69 5.75 -12.46
CA SER A 189 2.44 6.24 -13.82
C SER A 189 1.18 5.64 -14.42
N HIS A 190 0.42 6.42 -15.18
CA HIS A 190 -0.65 5.89 -16.03
C HIS A 190 -0.13 4.82 -17.02
N GLU A 191 1.09 4.99 -17.51
CA GLU A 191 1.73 4.10 -18.48
C GLU A 191 2.49 2.94 -17.83
N LEU A 192 2.45 2.81 -16.48
CA LEU A 192 3.24 1.80 -15.78
C LEU A 192 2.96 0.38 -16.28
N LEU A 193 1.71 0.12 -16.66
CA LEU A 193 1.22 -1.16 -17.19
C LEU A 193 1.06 -1.16 -18.71
N GLU A 194 1.37 -0.05 -19.40
CA GLU A 194 1.23 0.08 -20.86
C GLU A 194 2.51 -0.43 -21.57
N GLY A 195 2.50 -1.70 -22.02
CA GLY A 195 3.59 -2.32 -22.78
C GLY A 195 3.20 -3.67 -23.41
N SER A 196 3.87 -4.07 -24.50
CA SER A 196 3.57 -5.29 -25.27
C SER A 196 4.11 -6.57 -24.61
N TRP A 197 3.66 -6.91 -23.40
CA TRP A 197 4.25 -8.00 -22.61
C TRP A 197 3.18 -8.83 -21.86
N LEU A 198 2.41 -9.63 -22.60
CA LEU A 198 1.53 -10.66 -22.06
C LEU A 198 2.25 -12.03 -22.06
N ARG A 199 3.24 -12.21 -21.18
CA ARG A 199 3.60 -13.58 -20.75
C ARG A 199 2.65 -14.01 -19.62
N ALA A 200 2.24 -15.27 -19.60
CA ALA A 200 1.21 -15.78 -18.69
C ALA A 200 1.52 -15.56 -17.19
N ASP A 201 2.80 -15.50 -16.81
CA ASP A 201 3.24 -15.23 -15.42
C ASP A 201 3.22 -13.73 -15.08
N ASP A 202 3.47 -12.85 -16.05
CA ASP A 202 3.36 -11.40 -15.89
C ASP A 202 1.90 -10.96 -15.88
N LEU A 203 1.04 -11.70 -16.59
CA LEU A 203 -0.41 -11.59 -16.48
C LEU A 203 -0.91 -11.81 -15.05
N GLN A 204 -0.32 -12.72 -14.25
CA GLN A 204 -0.69 -12.91 -12.83
C GLN A 204 -0.18 -11.78 -11.92
N ARG A 205 0.95 -11.15 -12.25
CA ARG A 205 1.52 -10.02 -11.48
C ARG A 205 0.86 -8.69 -11.83
N LEU A 206 0.54 -8.49 -13.10
CA LEU A 206 -0.41 -7.49 -13.57
C LEU A 206 -1.79 -7.78 -13.01
N ASN A 207 -2.20 -9.06 -12.87
CA ASN A 207 -3.44 -9.40 -12.17
C ASN A 207 -3.33 -8.90 -10.74
N LEU A 208 -2.23 -9.03 -10.00
CA LEU A 208 -2.15 -8.45 -8.65
C LEU A 208 -2.50 -6.95 -8.62
N LEU A 209 -1.93 -6.13 -9.52
CA LEU A 209 -2.15 -4.68 -9.52
C LEU A 209 -3.48 -4.27 -10.20
N ALA A 210 -3.85 -4.92 -11.30
CA ALA A 210 -5.10 -4.69 -12.03
C ALA A 210 -6.32 -5.29 -11.31
N HIS A 211 -6.18 -6.46 -10.70
CA HIS A 211 -7.16 -7.01 -9.74
C HIS A 211 -7.21 -6.14 -8.50
N ALA A 212 -6.07 -5.62 -8.00
CA ALA A 212 -6.12 -4.61 -6.93
C ALA A 212 -6.94 -3.40 -7.30
N GLU A 213 -6.69 -2.85 -8.49
CA GLU A 213 -7.42 -1.70 -8.99
C GLU A 213 -8.90 -2.04 -9.21
N THR A 214 -9.21 -3.24 -9.72
CA THR A 214 -10.58 -3.71 -9.95
C THR A 214 -11.34 -3.96 -8.65
N VAL A 215 -10.71 -4.59 -7.66
CA VAL A 215 -11.29 -4.83 -6.33
C VAL A 215 -11.49 -3.52 -5.59
N ALA A 216 -10.53 -2.59 -5.67
CA ALA A 216 -10.66 -1.26 -5.08
C ALA A 216 -11.83 -0.46 -5.68
N LYS A 217 -12.16 -0.64 -6.97
CA LYS A 217 -13.29 0.01 -7.65
C LYS A 217 -14.67 -0.59 -7.30
N ARG A 218 -14.73 -1.74 -6.61
CA ARG A 218 -15.99 -2.44 -6.26
C ARG A 218 -16.52 -2.11 -4.85
N VAL A 219 -15.76 -1.36 -4.06
CA VAL A 219 -16.10 -0.93 -2.68
C VAL A 219 -16.47 0.55 -2.70
#